data_AF-A0A9X4RF30-F1
#
_entry.id   AF-A0A9X4RF30-F1
#
_cell.length_a   1.000
_cell.length_b   1.000
_cell.length_c   1.000
_cell.angle_alpha   90.00
_cell.angle_beta   90.00
_cell.angle_gamma   90.00
#
_symmetry.space_group_name_H-M   'P 1'
#
loop_
_entity.id
_entity.type
_entity.pdbx_description
1 polymer ?
#
loop_
_entity_poly.entity_id
_entity_poly.type
_entity_poly.pdbx_seq_one_letter_code
_entity_poly.pdbx_strand_id
1 'polypeptide(L)'
;MTEPEPFLHMTRGDRGVAQHLRDSLKVLMQRTDDPEFKRLVSRVVDGGESLRDVYDTAAFTRVLGPLVGSFVEQLRGLDDETVRLLQQQGEAHLRDVGRQHRPQPQPPADDDDNYPYGGPILTSAW
;
A
#
# COMPACT_ATOMS: atom_id res chain seq x y z
N MET A 1 11.38 17.21 0.85
CA MET A 1 11.70 16.08 -0.04
C MET A 1 10.79 14.94 0.36
N THR A 2 9.79 14.61 -0.44
CA THR A 2 8.85 13.51 -0.15
C THR A 2 9.54 12.21 -0.53
N GLU A 3 9.91 11.39 0.45
CA GLU A 3 10.47 10.06 0.20
C GLU A 3 9.47 9.25 -0.64
N PRO A 4 9.92 8.54 -1.69
CA PRO A 4 9.03 7.71 -2.49
C PRO A 4 8.47 6.60 -1.61
N GLU A 5 7.14 6.52 -1.44
CA GLU A 5 6.56 5.41 -0.67
C GLU A 5 6.90 4.10 -1.39
N PRO A 6 7.62 3.17 -0.74
CA PRO A 6 8.22 2.01 -1.40
C PRO A 6 7.18 1.08 -2.05
N PHE A 7 5.94 1.13 -1.59
CA PHE A 7 4.85 0.28 -2.06
C PHE A 7 4.03 0.91 -3.19
N LEU A 8 4.09 2.23 -3.41
CA LEU A 8 3.26 2.95 -4.40
C LEU A 8 3.49 2.47 -5.84
N HIS A 9 4.74 2.11 -6.16
CA HIS A 9 5.11 1.59 -7.49
C HIS A 9 4.61 0.16 -7.73
N MET A 10 4.38 -0.61 -6.67
CA MET A 10 3.84 -1.97 -6.77
C MET A 10 2.32 -2.00 -6.87
N THR A 11 1.64 -1.04 -6.25
CA THR A 11 0.18 -0.98 -6.20
C THR A 11 -0.44 -0.15 -7.31
N ARG A 12 0.31 0.13 -8.38
CA ARG A 12 -0.12 0.97 -9.52
C ARG A 12 -0.62 2.36 -9.05
N GLY A 13 -0.05 2.88 -7.95
CA GLY A 13 -0.44 4.16 -7.37
C GLY A 13 -1.55 4.09 -6.31
N ASP A 14 -2.09 2.91 -5.99
CA ASP A 14 -3.11 2.77 -4.94
C ASP A 14 -2.46 2.81 -3.55
N ARG A 15 -2.59 3.95 -2.87
CA ARG A 15 -2.06 4.17 -1.51
C ARG A 15 -2.73 3.31 -0.45
N GLY A 16 -4.01 2.97 -0.62
CA GLY A 16 -4.73 2.10 0.31
C GLY A 16 -4.17 0.69 0.31
N VAL A 17 -3.97 0.16 -0.90
CA VAL A 17 -3.34 -1.15 -1.09
C VAL A 17 -1.88 -1.14 -0.60
N ALA A 18 -1.16 -0.03 -0.82
CA ALA A 18 0.23 0.11 -0.37
C ALA A 18 0.33 0.07 1.17
N GLN A 19 -0.56 0.77 1.85
CA GLN A 19 -0.63 0.79 3.31
C GLN A 19 -1.07 -0.58 3.86
N HIS A 20 -2.10 -1.19 3.27
CA HIS A 20 -2.56 -2.53 3.66
C HIS A 20 -1.45 -3.59 3.54
N LEU A 21 -0.66 -3.51 2.46
CA LEU A 21 0.49 -4.39 2.25
C LEU A 21 1.57 -4.18 3.33
N ARG A 22 1.86 -2.92 3.67
CA ARG A 22 2.81 -2.58 4.74
C ARG A 22 2.36 -3.13 6.10
N ASP A 23 1.08 -3.00 6.43
CA ASP A 23 0.53 -3.48 7.69
C ASP A 23 0.49 -5.01 7.75
N SER A 24 0.20 -5.67 6.63
CA SER A 24 0.28 -7.12 6.50
C SER A 24 1.70 -7.65 6.74
N LEU A 25 2.71 -6.97 6.19
CA LEU A 25 4.12 -7.32 6.42
C LEU A 25 4.53 -7.16 7.89
N LYS A 26 4.04 -6.11 8.57
CA LYS A 26 4.27 -5.92 10.01
C LYS A 26 3.65 -7.05 10.84
N VAL A 27 2.44 -7.50 10.50
CA VAL A 27 1.80 -8.64 11.17
C VAL A 27 2.61 -9.92 10.97
N LEU A 28 3.08 -10.19 9.75
CA LEU A 28 3.95 -11.34 9.47
C LEU A 28 5.25 -11.28 10.29
N MET A 29 5.85 -10.10 10.41
CA MET A 29 7.04 -9.88 11.21
C MET A 29 6.82 -10.16 12.71
N GLN A 30 5.62 -9.91 13.23
CA GLN A 30 5.26 -10.21 14.63
C GLN A 30 4.99 -11.70 14.88
N ARG A 31 4.55 -12.45 13.86
CA ARG A 31 4.15 -13.86 13.98
C ARG A 31 5.26 -14.86 13.70
N THR A 32 6.36 -14.43 13.10
CA THR A 32 7.52 -15.27 12.81
C THR A 32 8.61 -15.09 13.86
N ASP A 33 9.38 -16.13 14.12
CA ASP A 33 10.58 -16.05 14.98
C ASP A 33 11.87 -15.92 14.16
N ASP A 34 11.81 -16.01 12.84
CA ASP A 34 12.99 -15.94 11.96
C ASP A 34 13.58 -14.50 11.97
N PRO A 35 14.79 -14.30 12.53
CA PRO A 35 15.38 -12.98 12.67
C PRO A 35 15.88 -12.41 11.33
N GLU A 36 16.21 -13.28 10.38
CA GLU A 36 16.67 -12.91 9.04
C GLU A 36 15.49 -12.35 8.23
N PHE A 37 14.34 -13.01 8.31
CA PHE A 37 13.09 -12.54 7.74
C PHE A 37 12.66 -11.19 8.31
N LYS A 38 12.73 -11.01 9.65
CA LYS A 38 12.39 -9.73 10.29
C LYS A 38 13.23 -8.57 9.75
N ARG A 39 14.53 -8.79 9.56
CA ARG A 39 15.45 -7.78 9.01
C ARG A 39 15.15 -7.44 7.55
N LEU A 40 14.86 -8.45 6.73
CA LEU A 40 14.44 -8.25 5.34
C LEU A 40 13.15 -7.44 5.25
N VAL A 41 12.13 -7.83 6.02
CA VAL A 41 10.83 -7.13 6.01
C VAL A 41 10.95 -5.71 6.55
N SER A 42 11.75 -5.46 7.59
CA SER A 42 12.01 -4.09 8.06
C SER A 42 12.58 -3.21 6.95
N ARG A 43 13.60 -3.69 6.23
CA ARG A 43 14.20 -2.93 5.11
C ARG A 43 13.20 -2.61 4.01
N VAL A 44 12.25 -3.50 3.74
CA VAL A 44 11.16 -3.24 2.78
C VAL A 44 10.16 -2.22 3.32
N VAL A 45 9.75 -2.36 4.59
CA VAL A 45 8.81 -1.44 5.23
C VAL A 45 9.40 -0.03 5.33
N ASP A 46 10.69 0.08 5.59
CA ASP A 46 11.46 1.33 5.69
C ASP A 46 11.83 1.90 4.30
N GLY A 47 11.58 1.16 3.23
CA GLY A 47 11.83 1.59 1.85
C GLY A 47 13.28 1.51 1.38
N GLY A 48 14.14 0.82 2.13
CA GLY A 48 15.52 0.52 1.72
C GLY A 48 15.63 -0.59 0.68
N GLU A 49 14.62 -1.47 0.57
CA GLU A 49 14.55 -2.55 -0.43
C GLU A 49 13.13 -2.69 -1.01
N SER A 50 13.03 -3.16 -2.25
CA SER A 50 11.73 -3.51 -2.84
C SER A 50 11.28 -4.89 -2.38
N LEU A 51 9.97 -5.08 -2.16
CA LEU A 51 9.41 -6.42 -1.87
C LEU A 51 9.75 -7.45 -2.97
N ARG A 52 9.91 -7.00 -4.23
CA ARG A 52 10.31 -7.85 -5.35
C ARG A 52 11.73 -8.37 -5.20
N ASP A 53 12.62 -7.56 -4.65
CA ASP A 53 14.05 -7.90 -4.49
C ASP A 53 14.24 -8.91 -3.35
N VAL A 54 13.40 -8.83 -2.30
CA VAL A 54 13.44 -9.79 -1.19
C VAL A 54 12.66 -11.07 -1.43
N TYR A 55 11.75 -11.09 -2.42
CA TYR A 55 10.89 -12.25 -2.70
C TYR A 55 11.70 -13.53 -3.00
N ASP A 56 12.81 -13.39 -3.71
CA ASP A 56 13.68 -14.51 -4.12
C ASP A 56 14.72 -14.90 -3.06
N THR A 57 14.67 -14.29 -1.87
CA THR A 57 15.60 -14.60 -0.79
C THR A 57 15.18 -15.86 -0.04
N ALA A 58 16.16 -16.69 0.33
CA ALA A 58 15.92 -17.94 1.04
C ALA A 58 15.15 -17.75 2.37
N ALA A 59 15.42 -16.66 3.09
CA ALA A 59 14.70 -16.33 4.33
C ALA A 59 13.22 -16.00 4.09
N PHE A 60 12.92 -15.28 3.01
CA PHE A 60 11.54 -14.97 2.62
C PHE A 60 10.78 -16.24 2.24
N THR A 61 11.37 -17.09 1.39
CA THR A 61 10.75 -18.37 0.99
C THR A 61 10.58 -19.34 2.15
N ARG A 62 11.52 -19.38 3.11
CA ARG A 62 11.44 -20.26 4.29
C ARG A 62 10.22 -19.99 5.15
N VAL A 63 9.87 -18.71 5.33
CA VAL A 63 8.71 -18.30 6.14
C VAL A 63 7.41 -18.37 5.35
N LEU A 64 7.39 -17.87 4.12
CA LEU A 64 6.16 -17.79 3.33
C LEU A 64 5.81 -19.06 2.56
N GLY A 65 6.79 -19.87 2.16
CA GLY A 65 6.58 -21.10 1.39
C GLY A 65 5.56 -22.05 2.03
N PRO A 66 5.71 -22.41 3.32
CA PRO A 66 4.74 -23.26 4.02
C PRO A 66 3.34 -22.64 4.12
N LEU A 67 3.26 -21.32 4.33
CA LEU A 67 2.00 -20.58 4.45
C LEU A 67 1.24 -20.56 3.11
N VAL A 68 1.96 -20.31 2.02
CA VAL A 68 1.41 -20.33 0.66
C VAL A 68 0.95 -21.73 0.29
N GLY A 69 1.74 -22.76 0.62
CA GLY A 69 1.36 -24.15 0.38
C GLY A 69 0.03 -24.51 1.07
N SER A 70 -0.08 -24.22 2.37
CA SER A 70 -1.30 -24.44 3.14
C SER A 70 -2.49 -23.66 2.59
N PHE A 71 -2.28 -22.39 2.20
CA PHE A 71 -3.32 -21.57 1.61
C PHE A 71 -3.83 -22.13 0.26
N VAL A 72 -2.92 -22.61 -0.60
CA VAL A 72 -3.29 -23.21 -1.89
C VAL A 72 -4.11 -24.49 -1.69
N GLU A 73 -3.76 -25.32 -0.71
CA GLU A 73 -4.54 -26.52 -0.37
C GLU A 73 -5.94 -26.16 0.11
N GLN A 74 -6.07 -25.15 0.99
CA GLN A 74 -7.38 -24.65 1.42
C GLN A 74 -8.20 -24.10 0.25
N LEU A 75 -7.57 -23.33 -0.63
CA LEU A 75 -8.25 -22.73 -1.79
C LEU A 75 -8.76 -23.79 -2.77
N ARG A 76 -8.01 -24.88 -2.99
CA ARG A 76 -8.45 -26.02 -3.82
C ARG A 76 -9.67 -26.75 -3.25
N GLY A 77 -9.91 -26.64 -1.95
CA GLY A 77 -11.07 -27.22 -1.27
C GLY A 77 -12.33 -26.35 -1.34
N LEU A 78 -12.24 -25.13 -1.85
CA LEU A 78 -13.38 -24.22 -1.97
C LEU A 78 -14.12 -24.44 -3.29
N ASP A 79 -15.44 -24.27 -3.25
CA ASP A 79 -16.26 -24.24 -4.45
C ASP A 79 -16.19 -22.86 -5.15
N ASP A 80 -16.57 -22.80 -6.43
CA ASP A 80 -16.52 -21.59 -7.24
C ASP A 80 -17.38 -20.44 -6.69
N GLU A 81 -18.53 -20.73 -6.07
CA GLU A 81 -19.40 -19.75 -5.43
C GLU A 81 -18.71 -19.13 -4.21
N THR A 82 -18.10 -19.95 -3.36
CA THR A 82 -17.33 -19.48 -2.21
C THR A 82 -16.14 -18.61 -2.65
N VAL A 83 -15.44 -19.00 -3.71
CA VAL A 83 -14.34 -18.18 -4.26
C VAL A 83 -14.85 -16.81 -4.73
N ARG A 84 -16.00 -16.76 -5.43
CA ARG A 84 -16.60 -15.49 -5.87
C ARG A 84 -17.00 -14.60 -4.70
N LEU A 85 -17.57 -15.17 -3.64
CA LEU A 85 -17.93 -14.42 -2.43
C LEU A 85 -16.69 -13.83 -1.75
N LEU A 86 -15.62 -14.63 -1.62
CA LEU A 86 -14.35 -14.17 -1.04
C LEU A 86 -13.71 -13.05 -1.86
N GLN A 87 -13.78 -13.13 -3.20
CA GLN A 87 -13.30 -12.06 -4.08
C GLN A 87 -14.09 -10.76 -3.85
N GLN A 88 -15.42 -10.82 -3.81
CA GLN A 88 -16.27 -9.64 -3.57
C GLN A 88 -16.00 -9.01 -2.20
N GLN A 89 -15.83 -9.84 -1.16
CA GLN A 89 -15.48 -9.37 0.18
C GLN A 89 -14.10 -8.71 0.20
N GLY A 90 -13.10 -9.32 -0.45
CA GLY A 90 -11.76 -8.77 -0.57
C GLY A 90 -11.75 -7.41 -1.26
N GLU A 91 -12.45 -7.27 -2.38
CA GLU A 91 -12.56 -5.99 -3.09
C GLU A 91 -13.25 -4.90 -2.26
N ALA A 92 -14.30 -5.26 -1.52
CA ALA A 92 -15.00 -4.33 -0.65
C ALA A 92 -14.09 -3.85 0.49
N HIS A 93 -13.33 -4.77 1.10
CA HIS A 93 -12.38 -4.45 2.16
C HIS A 93 -11.25 -3.54 1.65
N LEU A 94 -10.63 -3.87 0.51
CA LEU A 94 -9.57 -3.03 -0.08
C LEU A 94 -10.08 -1.63 -0.46
N ARG A 95 -11.31 -1.54 -0.99
CA ARG A 95 -11.95 -0.24 -1.26
C ARG A 95 -12.15 0.58 0.02
N ASP A 96 -12.54 -0.05 1.12
CA ASP A 96 -12.72 0.65 2.39
C ASP A 96 -11.39 1.17 2.94
N VAL A 97 -10.36 0.32 2.96
CA VAL A 97 -9.00 0.73 3.36
C VAL A 97 -8.48 1.88 2.49
N GLY A 98 -8.72 1.83 1.17
CA GLY A 98 -8.38 2.93 0.26
C GLY A 98 -9.13 4.24 0.54
N ARG A 99 -10.37 4.18 1.01
CA ARG A 99 -11.13 5.38 1.44
C ARG A 99 -10.59 5.94 2.75
N GLN A 100 -10.29 5.09 3.72
CA GLN A 100 -9.74 5.50 5.02
C GLN A 100 -8.38 6.19 4.87
N HIS A 101 -7.58 5.77 3.89
CA HIS A 101 -6.26 6.33 3.61
C HIS A 101 -6.23 7.34 2.46
N ARG A 102 -7.40 7.73 1.92
CA ARG A 102 -7.46 8.82 0.94
C ARG A 102 -7.15 10.13 1.68
N PRO A 103 -6.13 10.91 1.28
CA PRO A 103 -5.93 12.22 1.88
C PRO A 103 -7.20 13.04 1.67
N GLN A 104 -7.69 13.68 2.74
CA GLN A 104 -8.77 14.66 2.61
C GLN A 104 -8.35 15.68 1.54
N PRO A 105 -9.27 16.13 0.68
CA PRO A 105 -8.98 17.26 -0.19
C PRO A 105 -8.52 18.38 0.73
N GLN A 106 -7.24 18.76 0.63
CA GLN A 106 -6.76 19.96 1.28
C GLN A 106 -7.66 21.07 0.74
N PRO A 107 -8.35 21.84 1.60
CA PRO A 107 -8.95 23.08 1.12
C PRO A 107 -7.85 23.83 0.36
N PRO A 108 -8.16 24.47 -0.79
CA PRO A 108 -7.16 25.31 -1.43
C PRO A 108 -6.59 26.20 -0.33
N ALA A 109 -5.26 26.20 -0.19
CA ALA A 109 -4.62 27.14 0.70
C ALA A 109 -5.13 28.51 0.26
N ASP A 110 -5.91 29.17 1.12
CA ASP A 110 -6.12 30.60 1.01
C ASP A 110 -4.72 31.19 1.19
N ASP A 111 -4.01 31.36 0.06
CA ASP A 111 -2.90 32.30 -0.09
C ASP A 111 -3.50 33.71 0.03
N ASP A 112 -4.00 34.03 1.23
CA ASP A 112 -4.29 35.38 1.67
C ASP A 112 -3.03 35.91 2.34
N ASP A 113 -2.05 36.27 1.52
CA ASP A 113 -0.94 37.14 1.92
C ASP A 113 -0.41 37.95 0.72
N ASN A 114 -1.00 39.14 0.57
CA ASN A 114 -0.25 40.41 0.49
C ASN A 114 0.72 40.63 -0.70
N TYR A 115 0.20 41.05 -1.85
CA TYR A 115 0.98 41.84 -2.84
C TYR A 115 0.66 43.34 -2.71
N PRO A 116 1.56 44.18 -2.17
CA PRO A 116 1.42 45.62 -2.29
C PRO A 116 1.99 46.10 -3.64
N TYR A 117 1.19 46.89 -4.35
CA TYR A 117 1.49 47.64 -5.58
C TYR A 117 1.55 46.89 -6.93
N GLY A 118 0.51 47.10 -7.76
CA GLY A 118 0.55 46.69 -9.17
C GLY A 118 -0.65 46.98 -10.08
N GLY A 119 -1.70 47.71 -9.66
CA GLY A 119 -2.72 48.30 -10.57
C GLY A 119 -3.76 47.35 -11.20
N PRO A 120 -4.96 47.86 -11.57
CA PRO A 120 -6.05 47.04 -12.09
C PRO A 120 -5.95 46.91 -13.61
N ILE A 121 -5.81 45.69 -14.13
CA ILE A 121 -6.06 45.41 -15.56
C ILE A 121 -7.45 44.80 -15.70
N LEU A 122 -8.44 45.68 -15.70
CA LEU A 122 -9.80 45.42 -16.18
C LEU A 122 -9.83 45.40 -17.73
N THR A 123 -10.72 44.57 -18.30
CA THR A 123 -11.25 44.58 -19.69
C THR A 123 -10.29 44.07 -20.78
N SER A 124 -10.67 43.21 -21.74
CA SER A 124 -11.83 43.21 -22.65
C SER A 124 -12.14 41.76 -23.10
N ALA A 125 -13.40 41.31 -23.15
CA ALA A 125 -14.22 41.32 -24.37
C ALA A 125 -13.43 41.01 -25.66
N TRP A 126 -13.40 39.74 -26.05
CA TRP A 126 -13.50 39.22 -27.43
C TRP A 126 -14.12 37.82 -27.39
#